data_AF-A0A960C1T9-F1
#
_entry.id   AF-A0A960C1T9-F1
#
_cell.length_a   1.000
_cell.length_b   1.000
_cell.length_c   1.000
_cell.angle_alpha   90.00
_cell.angle_beta   90.00
_cell.angle_gamma   90.00
#
_symmetry.space_group_name_H-M   'P 1'
#
loop_
_entity.id
_entity.type
_entity.pdbx_description
1 polymer ?
#
loop_
_entity_poly.entity_id
_entity_poly.type
_entity_poly.pdbx_seq_one_letter_code
_entity_poly.pdbx_strand_id
1 'polypeptide(L)'
;LLGHFRHEIGHYYYFRLLERSPGKSRFTELFGDPDLDYQEALDRHYRDGAPPGWEDRYVSSYATMHPAEDWAETFAHYLHIRGTLDTAAAYGLAPANATYQRGVLGPSGFDTMIEMWLPLAWSLNMVNRTMGKPDLYPFVLPVAVLEKMRFIHSVVDEASSG
;
A
#
# COMPACT_ATOMS: atom_id res chain seq x y z
N LEU A 1 -1.87 -16.42 2.17
CA LEU A 1 -1.05 -16.37 3.41
C LEU A 1 -0.19 -15.11 3.48
N LEU A 2 0.68 -14.83 2.50
CA LEU A 2 1.58 -13.65 2.56
C LEU A 2 0.83 -12.31 2.52
N GLY A 3 -0.28 -12.20 1.77
CA GLY A 3 -1.14 -11.01 1.77
C GLY A 3 -1.71 -10.69 3.15
N HIS A 4 -2.41 -11.66 3.77
CA HIS A 4 -2.89 -11.55 5.15
C HIS A 4 -1.78 -11.17 6.14
N PHE A 5 -0.59 -11.79 6.04
CA PHE A 5 0.48 -11.45 6.96
C PHE A 5 0.95 -9.98 6.82
N ARG A 6 1.02 -9.45 5.60
CA ARG A 6 1.34 -8.04 5.35
C ARG A 6 0.24 -7.10 5.88
N HIS A 7 -1.01 -7.53 5.82
CA HIS A 7 -2.15 -6.82 6.39
C HIS A 7 -2.04 -6.71 7.92
N GLU A 8 -1.79 -7.81 8.61
CA GLU A 8 -1.55 -7.80 10.07
C GLU A 8 -0.34 -6.96 10.48
N ILE A 9 0.72 -6.96 9.65
CA ILE A 9 1.85 -6.04 9.83
C ILE A 9 1.38 -4.58 9.76
N GLY A 10 0.49 -4.24 8.83
CA GLY A 10 -0.11 -2.92 8.71
C GLY A 10 -0.79 -2.47 10.00
N HIS A 11 -1.64 -3.33 10.60
CA HIS A 11 -2.24 -3.05 11.91
C HIS A 11 -1.20 -2.86 13.02
N TYR A 12 -0.17 -3.70 13.08
CA TYR A 12 0.89 -3.55 14.08
C TYR A 12 1.60 -2.19 13.95
N TYR A 13 1.94 -1.77 12.73
CA TYR A 13 2.62 -0.51 12.49
C TYR A 13 1.74 0.72 12.68
N TYR A 14 0.40 0.59 12.60
CA TYR A 14 -0.51 1.67 12.97
C TYR A 14 -0.23 2.16 14.40
N PHE A 15 -0.24 1.26 15.38
CA PHE A 15 0.02 1.61 16.78
C PHE A 15 1.45 2.13 17.00
N ARG A 16 2.44 1.55 16.31
CA ARG A 16 3.83 1.95 16.46
C ARG A 16 4.16 3.31 15.86
N LEU A 17 3.56 3.65 14.71
CA LEU A 17 3.92 4.83 13.93
C LEU A 17 2.96 6.02 14.13
N LEU A 18 1.69 5.78 14.51
CA LEU A 18 0.66 6.82 14.51
C LEU A 18 0.06 7.12 15.88
N GLU A 19 0.06 6.17 16.83
CA GLU A 19 -0.59 6.37 18.14
C GLU A 19 -0.02 7.54 18.94
N ARG A 20 1.23 7.95 18.66
CA ARG A 20 1.93 9.06 19.33
C ARG A 20 2.57 10.07 18.37
N SER A 21 2.23 10.06 17.09
CA SER A 21 2.88 10.92 16.10
C SER A 21 2.01 12.10 15.63
N PRO A 22 2.63 13.18 15.13
CA PRO A 22 1.93 14.26 14.44
C PRO A 22 1.13 13.78 13.21
N GLY A 23 1.39 12.57 12.72
CA GLY A 23 0.75 11.99 11.54
C GLY A 23 -0.73 11.63 11.73
N LYS A 24 -1.28 11.64 12.96
CA LYS A 24 -2.69 11.28 13.20
C LYS A 24 -3.67 12.20 12.45
N SER A 25 -3.39 13.49 12.34
CA SER A 25 -4.26 14.42 11.57
C SER A 25 -4.27 14.09 10.07
N ARG A 26 -3.10 13.81 9.50
CA ARG A 26 -2.95 13.43 8.09
C ARG A 26 -3.55 12.04 7.82
N PHE A 27 -3.45 11.12 8.77
CA PHE A 27 -4.16 9.84 8.71
C PHE A 27 -5.66 10.07 8.57
N THR A 28 -6.27 10.88 9.45
CA THR A 28 -7.71 11.12 9.41
C THR A 28 -8.16 11.79 8.11
N GLU A 29 -7.34 12.67 7.54
CA GLU A 29 -7.61 13.28 6.23
C GLU A 29 -7.63 12.25 5.09
N LEU A 30 -6.72 11.28 5.11
CA LEU A 30 -6.52 10.33 4.01
C LEU A 30 -7.39 9.06 4.14
N PHE A 31 -7.56 8.54 5.35
CA PHE A 31 -8.21 7.26 5.62
C PHE A 31 -9.57 7.42 6.31
N GLY A 32 -9.77 8.51 7.06
CA GLY A 32 -10.96 8.73 7.88
C GLY A 32 -10.73 8.45 9.36
N ASP A 33 -11.82 8.40 10.12
CA ASP A 33 -11.80 8.22 11.58
C ASP A 33 -11.60 6.74 11.96
N PRO A 34 -10.46 6.36 12.57
CA PRO A 34 -10.20 4.99 12.99
C PRO A 34 -10.97 4.56 14.23
N ASP A 35 -11.64 5.49 14.92
CA ASP A 35 -12.42 5.23 16.15
C ASP A 35 -13.91 4.97 15.84
N LEU A 36 -14.30 4.87 14.57
CA LEU A 36 -15.63 4.43 14.15
C LEU A 36 -15.96 3.03 14.69
N ASP A 37 -17.24 2.75 14.91
CA ASP A 37 -17.66 1.43 15.39
C ASP A 37 -17.32 0.37 14.33
N TYR A 38 -16.33 -0.45 14.67
CA TYR A 38 -15.81 -1.47 13.79
C TYR A 38 -16.89 -2.51 13.42
N GLN A 39 -17.72 -2.91 14.39
CA GLN A 39 -18.75 -3.93 14.16
C GLN A 39 -19.86 -3.39 13.27
N GLU A 40 -20.29 -2.14 13.48
CA GLU A 40 -21.27 -1.49 12.61
C GLU A 40 -20.75 -1.34 11.18
N ALA A 41 -19.48 -0.95 11.02
CA ALA A 41 -18.82 -0.81 9.73
C ALA A 41 -18.69 -2.15 9.00
N LEU A 42 -18.34 -3.21 9.73
CA LEU A 42 -18.27 -4.59 9.24
C LEU A 42 -19.65 -5.09 8.78
N ASP A 43 -20.67 -4.90 9.60
CA ASP A 43 -22.05 -5.29 9.29
C ASP A 43 -22.56 -4.58 8.04
N ARG A 44 -22.28 -3.27 7.92
CA ARG A 44 -22.58 -2.48 6.72
C ARG A 44 -21.85 -3.04 5.49
N HIS A 45 -20.57 -3.38 5.60
CA HIS A 45 -19.81 -3.93 4.47
C HIS A 45 -20.37 -5.27 3.98
N TYR A 46 -20.78 -6.17 4.87
CA TYR A 46 -21.38 -7.44 4.45
C TYR A 46 -22.80 -7.29 3.90
N ARG A 47 -23.55 -6.29 4.38
CA ARG A 47 -24.91 -6.01 3.90
C ARG A 47 -24.91 -5.36 2.52
N ASP A 48 -24.12 -4.30 2.37
CA ASP A 48 -24.21 -3.37 1.23
C ASP A 48 -23.02 -3.51 0.26
N GLY A 49 -21.95 -4.19 0.67
CA GLY A 49 -20.72 -4.33 -0.11
C GLY A 49 -19.86 -3.06 -0.11
N ALA A 50 -18.93 -3.01 -1.06
CA ALA A 50 -18.18 -1.79 -1.34
C ALA A 50 -19.04 -0.80 -2.13
N PRO A 51 -18.99 0.51 -1.81
CA PRO A 51 -19.77 1.51 -2.53
C PRO A 51 -19.32 1.63 -4.00
N PRO A 52 -20.21 2.02 -4.94
CA PRO A 52 -19.83 2.24 -6.34
C PRO A 52 -18.66 3.22 -6.50
N GLY A 53 -17.71 2.90 -7.37
CA GLY A 53 -16.51 3.72 -7.61
C GLY A 53 -15.50 3.67 -6.46
N TRP A 54 -15.49 2.59 -5.67
CA TRP A 54 -14.48 2.40 -4.62
C TRP A 54 -13.08 2.21 -5.23
N GLU A 55 -12.99 1.65 -6.44
CA GLU A 55 -11.75 1.36 -7.15
C GLU A 55 -10.90 2.61 -7.42
N ASP A 56 -11.52 3.80 -7.41
CA ASP A 56 -10.83 5.08 -7.58
C ASP A 56 -10.16 5.59 -6.30
N ARG A 57 -10.48 5.01 -5.14
CA ARG A 57 -10.07 5.51 -3.81
C ARG A 57 -9.45 4.47 -2.89
N TYR A 58 -9.69 3.19 -3.12
CA TYR A 58 -9.30 2.11 -2.22
C TYR A 58 -8.56 1.02 -2.98
N VAL A 59 -7.57 0.40 -2.32
CA VAL A 59 -6.74 -0.65 -2.92
C VAL A 59 -7.49 -1.99 -3.04
N SER A 60 -8.53 -2.18 -2.24
CA SER A 60 -9.40 -3.36 -2.25
C SER A 60 -10.82 -2.97 -1.83
N SER A 61 -11.81 -3.83 -2.12
CA SER A 61 -13.17 -3.62 -1.65
C SER A 61 -13.25 -3.66 -0.13
N TYR A 62 -12.44 -4.50 0.52
CA TYR A 62 -12.41 -4.62 1.98
C TYR A 62 -11.82 -3.38 2.66
N ALA A 63 -10.90 -2.66 2.01
CA ALA A 63 -10.42 -1.35 2.48
C ALA A 63 -11.56 -0.32 2.65
N THR A 64 -12.71 -0.49 1.98
CA THR A 64 -13.90 0.37 2.19
C THR A 64 -14.66 0.08 3.49
N MET A 65 -14.30 -1.01 4.17
CA MET A 65 -15.02 -1.47 5.37
C MET A 65 -14.78 -0.50 6.52
N HIS A 66 -13.52 -0.18 6.85
CA HIS A 66 -13.18 0.67 7.98
C HIS A 66 -11.85 1.40 7.75
N PRO A 67 -11.64 2.63 8.25
CA PRO A 67 -10.39 3.38 8.05
C PRO A 67 -9.12 2.65 8.52
N ALA A 68 -9.21 1.89 9.62
CA ALA A 68 -8.10 1.05 10.08
C ALA A 68 -7.75 -0.09 9.11
N GLU A 69 -8.73 -0.55 8.34
CA GLU A 69 -8.58 -1.63 7.34
C GLU A 69 -8.06 -1.07 6.02
N ASP A 70 -8.51 0.12 5.64
CA ASP A 70 -7.94 0.88 4.52
C ASP A 70 -6.44 1.12 4.73
N TRP A 71 -6.06 1.49 5.95
CA TRP A 71 -4.65 1.56 6.34
C TRP A 71 -3.94 0.22 6.19
N ALA A 72 -4.46 -0.84 6.78
CA ALA A 72 -3.80 -2.15 6.78
C ALA A 72 -3.65 -2.73 5.36
N GLU A 73 -4.70 -2.64 4.54
CA GLU A 73 -4.70 -3.05 3.14
C GLU A 73 -3.72 -2.21 2.30
N THR A 74 -3.71 -0.89 2.48
CA THR A 74 -2.79 0.00 1.76
C THR A 74 -1.34 -0.26 2.19
N PHE A 75 -1.10 -0.48 3.48
CA PHE A 75 0.22 -0.82 4.02
C PHE A 75 0.70 -2.17 3.49
N ALA A 76 -0.19 -3.15 3.43
CA ALA A 76 0.12 -4.45 2.88
C ALA A 76 0.55 -4.36 1.41
N HIS A 77 -0.13 -3.50 0.64
CA HIS A 77 0.19 -3.27 -0.75
C HIS A 77 1.45 -2.43 -0.96
N TYR A 78 1.72 -1.47 -0.08
CA TYR A 78 3.02 -0.79 0.00
C TYR A 78 4.17 -1.80 0.21
N LEU A 79 4.03 -2.72 1.17
CA LEU A 79 5.01 -3.80 1.41
C LEU A 79 5.12 -4.77 0.23
N HIS A 80 4.02 -5.02 -0.48
CA HIS A 80 4.03 -5.79 -1.71
C HIS A 80 4.97 -5.13 -2.72
N ILE A 81 4.73 -3.87 -3.05
CA ILE A 81 5.53 -3.11 -4.03
C ILE A 81 6.99 -3.07 -3.61
N ARG A 82 7.24 -2.66 -2.36
CA ARG A 82 8.58 -2.49 -1.82
C ARG A 82 9.39 -3.79 -1.80
N GLY A 83 8.77 -4.90 -1.40
CA GLY A 83 9.41 -6.22 -1.37
C GLY A 83 9.63 -6.83 -2.76
N THR A 84 8.70 -6.60 -3.69
CA THR A 84 8.87 -7.04 -5.08
C THR A 84 10.00 -6.27 -5.76
N LEU A 85 10.09 -4.96 -5.54
CA LEU A 85 11.21 -4.15 -6.06
C LEU A 85 12.57 -4.59 -5.49
N ASP A 86 12.63 -4.88 -4.20
CA ASP A 86 13.86 -5.38 -3.56
C ASP A 86 14.30 -6.71 -4.18
N THR A 87 13.35 -7.64 -4.36
CA THR A 87 13.60 -8.92 -5.05
C THR A 87 14.04 -8.70 -6.50
N ALA A 88 13.33 -7.84 -7.24
CA ALA A 88 13.66 -7.56 -8.63
C ALA A 88 15.07 -6.97 -8.77
N ALA A 89 15.48 -6.08 -7.88
CA ALA A 89 16.83 -5.53 -7.87
C ALA A 89 17.90 -6.57 -7.53
N ALA A 90 17.64 -7.46 -6.58
CA ALA A 90 18.55 -8.56 -6.24
C ALA A 90 18.83 -9.51 -7.42
N TYR A 91 17.88 -9.62 -8.36
CA TYR A 91 18.00 -10.46 -9.56
C TYR A 91 18.18 -9.67 -10.86
N GLY A 92 18.51 -8.38 -10.79
CA GLY A 92 18.83 -7.56 -11.96
C GLY A 92 17.65 -7.17 -12.86
N LEU A 93 16.41 -7.33 -12.37
CA LEU A 93 15.18 -6.92 -13.05
C LEU A 93 14.75 -5.48 -12.71
N ALA A 94 15.36 -4.87 -11.69
CA ALA A 94 15.19 -3.48 -11.33
C ALA A 94 16.56 -2.85 -10.98
N PRO A 95 16.68 -1.51 -11.01
CA PRO A 95 17.89 -0.82 -10.57
C PRO A 95 18.31 -1.17 -9.14
N ALA A 96 19.63 -1.20 -8.85
CA ALA A 96 20.14 -1.59 -7.54
C ALA A 96 19.69 -0.66 -6.38
N ASN A 97 19.34 0.59 -6.67
CA ASN A 97 18.77 1.55 -5.72
C ASN A 97 17.30 1.26 -5.39
N ALA A 98 16.66 0.26 -6.01
CA ALA A 98 15.35 -0.23 -5.58
C ALA A 98 15.42 -1.16 -4.36
N THR A 99 16.62 -1.61 -3.95
CA THR A 99 16.80 -2.44 -2.74
C THR A 99 16.50 -1.67 -1.45
N TYR A 100 16.17 -2.36 -0.35
CA TYR A 100 16.01 -1.74 0.98
C TYR A 100 17.23 -0.93 1.41
N GLN A 101 18.43 -1.45 1.15
CA GLN A 101 19.69 -0.89 1.63
C GLN A 101 20.17 0.35 0.86
N ARG A 102 19.72 0.50 -0.40
CA ARG A 102 20.17 1.58 -1.30
C ARG A 102 19.01 2.48 -1.75
N GLY A 103 17.91 2.46 -0.99
CA GLY A 103 16.75 3.28 -1.28
C GLY A 103 17.08 4.76 -1.30
N VAL A 104 16.36 5.52 -2.13
CA VAL A 104 16.40 6.98 -2.09
C VAL A 104 15.62 7.41 -0.85
N LEU A 105 16.30 8.07 0.08
CA LEU A 105 15.68 8.63 1.29
C LEU A 105 15.12 10.02 1.02
N GLY A 106 14.12 10.41 1.83
CA GLY A 106 13.60 11.76 1.85
C GLY A 106 12.43 12.00 0.86
N PRO A 107 12.09 13.27 0.56
CA PRO A 107 10.81 13.63 -0.06
C PRO A 107 10.55 12.99 -1.43
N SER A 108 11.59 12.64 -2.18
CA SER A 108 11.50 12.01 -3.50
C SER A 108 11.55 10.48 -3.46
N GLY A 109 11.73 9.86 -2.29
CA GLY A 109 11.87 8.42 -2.14
C GLY A 109 10.68 7.65 -2.68
N PHE A 110 9.47 8.08 -2.33
CA PHE A 110 8.24 7.46 -2.80
C PHE A 110 8.06 7.56 -4.31
N ASP A 111 8.26 8.74 -4.89
CA ASP A 111 8.11 8.95 -6.34
C ASP A 111 9.10 8.09 -7.12
N THR A 112 10.36 8.05 -6.67
CA THR A 112 11.39 7.19 -7.27
C THR A 112 10.99 5.72 -7.20
N MET A 113 10.41 5.27 -6.08
CA MET A 113 9.91 3.90 -5.93
C MET A 113 8.80 3.59 -6.93
N ILE A 114 7.83 4.49 -7.11
CA ILE A 114 6.71 4.30 -8.04
C ILE A 114 7.18 4.35 -9.51
N GLU A 115 8.11 5.25 -9.85
CA GLU A 115 8.73 5.32 -11.18
C GLU A 115 9.45 4.01 -11.56
N MET A 116 10.06 3.33 -10.59
CA MET A 116 10.64 1.99 -10.81
C MET A 116 9.58 0.88 -10.84
N TRP A 117 8.53 1.00 -10.03
CA TRP A 117 7.49 -0.03 -9.89
C TRP A 117 6.63 -0.18 -11.15
N LEU A 118 6.11 0.92 -11.68
CA LEU A 118 5.11 0.87 -12.76
C LEU A 118 5.62 0.16 -14.03
N PRO A 119 6.83 0.47 -14.55
CA PRO A 119 7.37 -0.24 -15.72
C PRO A 119 7.60 -1.73 -15.45
N LEU A 120 8.07 -2.08 -14.24
CA LEU A 120 8.30 -3.47 -13.85
C LEU A 120 6.98 -4.26 -13.82
N ALA A 121 5.97 -3.75 -13.10
CA ALA A 121 4.67 -4.40 -12.97
C ALA A 121 4.00 -4.60 -14.34
N TRP A 122 4.03 -3.57 -15.19
CA TRP A 122 3.49 -3.67 -16.54
C TRP A 122 4.24 -4.72 -17.37
N SER A 123 5.58 -4.70 -17.35
CA SER A 123 6.38 -5.68 -18.08
C SER A 123 6.06 -7.12 -17.66
N LEU A 124 5.92 -7.37 -16.35
CA LEU A 124 5.54 -8.69 -15.82
C LEU A 124 4.14 -9.12 -16.29
N ASN A 125 3.17 -8.21 -16.30
CA ASN A 125 1.83 -8.48 -16.85
C ASN A 125 1.90 -8.84 -18.34
N MET A 126 2.67 -8.09 -19.14
CA MET A 126 2.81 -8.35 -20.57
C MET A 126 3.50 -9.70 -20.86
N VAL A 127 4.51 -10.08 -20.07
CA VAL A 127 5.14 -11.40 -20.16
C VAL A 127 4.11 -12.49 -19.87
N ASN A 128 3.33 -12.35 -18.79
CA ASN A 128 2.28 -13.32 -18.45
C ASN A 128 1.23 -13.47 -19.57
N ARG A 129 0.73 -12.35 -20.10
CA ARG A 129 -0.24 -12.36 -21.22
C ARG A 129 0.31 -13.05 -22.46
N THR A 130 1.59 -12.82 -22.79
CA THR A 130 2.27 -13.47 -23.92
C THR A 130 2.35 -14.99 -23.72
N MET A 131 2.46 -15.45 -22.48
CA MET A 131 2.44 -16.87 -22.12
C MET A 131 1.01 -17.45 -21.96
N GLY A 132 -0.03 -16.67 -22.30
CA GLY A 132 -1.43 -17.08 -22.14
C GLY A 132 -1.87 -17.19 -20.68
N LYS A 133 -1.23 -16.45 -19.77
CA LYS A 133 -1.56 -16.40 -18.34
C LYS A 133 -2.22 -15.06 -17.98
N PRO A 134 -3.05 -15.04 -16.91
CA PRO A 134 -3.57 -13.79 -16.35
C PRO A 134 -2.44 -12.87 -15.87
N ASP A 135 -2.77 -11.58 -15.69
CA ASP A 135 -1.86 -10.60 -15.11
C ASP A 135 -1.31 -11.05 -13.75
N LEU A 136 -0.01 -10.88 -13.56
CA LEU A 136 0.65 -11.18 -12.30
C LEU A 136 0.29 -10.15 -11.23
N TYR A 137 0.08 -8.90 -11.66
CA TYR A 137 -0.34 -7.77 -10.86
C TYR A 137 -1.57 -7.10 -11.48
N PRO A 138 -2.79 -7.61 -11.21
CA PRO A 138 -4.04 -7.09 -11.78
C PRO A 138 -4.58 -5.85 -11.05
N PHE A 139 -3.75 -5.17 -10.26
CA PHE A 139 -4.20 -4.05 -9.42
C PHE A 139 -4.05 -2.71 -10.17
N VAL A 140 -4.99 -1.81 -9.92
CA VAL A 140 -4.92 -0.42 -10.35
C VAL A 140 -4.52 0.43 -9.14
N LEU A 141 -3.59 1.37 -9.35
CA LEU A 141 -3.15 2.32 -8.33
C LEU A 141 -3.69 3.71 -8.67
N PRO A 142 -4.94 4.05 -8.27
CA PRO A 142 -5.47 5.38 -8.49
C PRO A 142 -4.69 6.41 -7.64
N VAL A 143 -4.81 7.69 -8.01
CA VAL A 143 -4.10 8.79 -7.34
C VAL A 143 -4.35 8.80 -5.83
N ALA A 144 -5.59 8.56 -5.38
CA ALA A 144 -5.93 8.53 -3.96
C ALA A 144 -5.21 7.40 -3.20
N VAL A 145 -5.02 6.23 -3.81
CA VAL A 145 -4.27 5.13 -3.21
C VAL A 145 -2.77 5.45 -3.17
N LEU A 146 -2.23 6.08 -4.22
CA LEU A 146 -0.83 6.52 -4.24
C LEU A 146 -0.56 7.56 -3.15
N GLU A 147 -1.47 8.49 -2.88
CA GLU A 147 -1.34 9.47 -1.80
C GLU A 147 -1.35 8.83 -0.41
N LYS A 148 -2.21 7.83 -0.20
CA LYS A 148 -2.19 7.01 1.03
C LYS A 148 -0.87 6.25 1.19
N MET A 149 -0.37 5.64 0.12
CA MET A 149 0.93 4.95 0.14
C MET A 149 2.11 5.89 0.36
N ARG A 150 2.06 7.10 -0.20
CA ARG A 150 3.07 8.15 0.04
C ARG A 150 3.12 8.49 1.51
N PHE A 151 1.96 8.68 2.15
CA PHE A 151 1.90 8.94 3.58
C PHE A 151 2.49 7.78 4.40
N ILE A 152 2.16 6.52 4.06
CA ILE A 152 2.77 5.34 4.69
C ILE A 152 4.29 5.35 4.54
N HIS A 153 4.79 5.64 3.34
CA HIS A 153 6.22 5.73 3.08
C HIS A 153 6.89 6.81 3.94
N SER A 154 6.31 8.01 4.02
CA SER A 154 6.83 9.11 4.84
C SER A 154 6.93 8.74 6.32
N VAL A 155 5.89 8.13 6.91
CA VAL A 155 5.94 7.76 8.34
C VAL A 155 6.92 6.62 8.63
N VAL A 156 7.13 5.71 7.67
CA VAL A 156 8.15 4.64 7.79
C VAL A 156 9.56 5.22 7.68
N ASP A 157 9.79 6.13 6.75
CA ASP A 157 11.09 6.79 6.54
C ASP A 157 11.47 7.67 7.74
N GLU A 158 10.52 8.43 8.29
CA GLU A 158 10.72 9.23 9.50
C GLU A 158 11.11 8.34 10.69
N ALA A 159 10.42 7.22 10.90
CA ALA A 159 10.71 6.29 11.99
C ALA A 159 12.02 5.52 11.81
N SER A 160 12.53 5.40 10.58
CA SER A 160 13.80 4.73 10.28
C SER A 160 15.01 5.68 10.36
N SER A 161 14.75 6.99 10.37
CA SER A 161 15.78 8.04 10.40
C SER A 161 16.10 8.54 11.82
N GLY A 162 15.32 8.13 12.83
CA GLY A 162 15.53 8.43 14.25
C GLY A 162 16.10 7.25 15.02
#